data_AF-A0A926SE95-F1
#
_entry.id   AF-A0A926SE95-F1
#
_cell.length_a   1.000
_cell.length_b   1.000
_cell.length_c   1.000
_cell.angle_alpha   90.00
_cell.angle_beta   90.00
_cell.angle_gamma   90.00
#
_symmetry.space_group_name_H-M   'P 1'
#
loop_
_entity.id
_entity.type
_entity.pdbx_description
1 polymer ?
#
loop_
_entity_poly.entity_id
_entity_poly.type
_entity_poly.pdbx_seq_one_letter_code
_entity_poly.pdbx_strand_id
1 'polypeptide(L)'
;MLRKTTQIPDKQQVLEQSIFLGKLRNAIWLLGVSSWLFGITDRSIASFSDGYLSASDIIQLSTASFFFVSWLFLKPSRIENQSE
;
A
#
# COMPACT_ATOMS: atom_id res chain seq x y z
N MET A 1 9.00 -35.08 33.09
CA MET A 1 8.71 -33.62 33.09
C MET A 1 9.27 -33.02 31.81
N LEU A 2 8.45 -32.82 30.77
CA LEU A 2 8.86 -32.13 29.55
C LEU A 2 8.83 -30.62 29.80
N ARG A 3 10.00 -29.97 29.82
CA ARG A 3 10.06 -28.50 29.79
C ARG A 3 9.62 -28.05 28.40
N LYS A 4 8.42 -27.51 28.28
CA LYS A 4 8.07 -26.64 27.15
C LYS A 4 9.00 -25.43 27.26
N THR A 5 9.99 -25.35 26.39
CA THR A 5 10.83 -24.18 26.24
C THR A 5 9.94 -23.05 25.72
N THR A 6 9.57 -22.13 26.61
CA THR A 6 9.05 -20.83 26.23
C THR A 6 10.10 -20.16 25.35
N GLN A 7 9.91 -20.21 24.04
CA GLN A 7 10.69 -19.47 23.05
C GLN A 7 10.45 -17.99 23.31
N ILE A 8 11.31 -17.38 24.11
CA ILE A 8 11.44 -15.91 24.12
C ILE A 8 12.00 -15.58 22.73
N PRO A 9 11.26 -14.87 21.87
CA PRO A 9 11.76 -14.57 20.54
C PRO A 9 13.07 -13.82 20.68
N ASP A 10 14.12 -14.36 20.06
CA ASP A 10 15.43 -13.75 20.07
C ASP A 10 15.30 -12.32 19.50
N LYS A 11 15.87 -11.32 20.18
CA LYS A 11 15.72 -9.90 19.77
C LYS A 11 16.12 -9.70 18.31
N GLN A 12 17.06 -10.52 17.84
CA GLN A 12 17.54 -10.50 16.46
C GLN A 12 16.47 -10.98 15.47
N GLN A 13 15.69 -11.99 15.82
CA GLN A 13 14.60 -12.51 14.98
C GLN A 13 13.43 -11.51 14.87
N VAL A 14 13.16 -10.75 15.94
CA VAL A 14 12.15 -9.68 15.93
C VAL A 14 12.62 -8.50 15.06
N LEU A 15 13.91 -8.16 15.12
CA LEU A 15 14.51 -7.11 14.30
C LEU A 15 14.42 -7.43 12.80
N GLU A 16 14.86 -8.63 12.39
CA GLU A 16 14.79 -9.09 11.00
C GLU A 16 13.35 -9.11 10.47
N GLN A 17 12.40 -9.59 11.28
CA GLN A 17 10.97 -9.55 10.94
C GLN A 17 10.48 -8.11 10.76
N SER A 18 10.85 -7.18 11.64
CA SER A 18 10.43 -5.77 11.53
C SER A 18 10.99 -5.09 10.27
N ILE A 19 12.23 -5.39 9.89
CA ILE A 19 12.88 -4.87 8.69
C ILE A 19 12.22 -5.45 7.44
N PHE A 20 11.98 -6.76 7.42
CA PHE A 20 11.28 -7.43 6.34
C PHE A 20 9.85 -6.89 6.18
N LEU A 21 9.10 -6.75 7.27
CA LEU A 21 7.75 -6.18 7.25
C LEU A 21 7.76 -4.74 6.73
N GLY A 22 8.76 -3.93 7.12
CA GLY A 22 8.94 -2.58 6.61
C GLY A 22 9.17 -2.54 5.09
N LYS A 23 10.05 -3.41 4.57
CA LYS A 23 10.30 -3.55 3.13
C LYS A 23 9.06 -4.05 2.38
N LEU A 24 8.37 -5.05 2.94
CA LEU A 24 7.15 -5.61 2.34
C LEU A 24 6.03 -4.56 2.29
N ARG A 25 5.84 -3.78 3.36
CA ARG A 25 4.87 -2.68 3.38
C ARG A 25 5.19 -1.64 2.32
N ASN A 26 6.47 -1.28 2.16
CA ASN A 26 6.90 -0.33 1.14
C ASN A 26 6.70 -0.89 -0.28
N ALA A 27 6.97 -2.18 -0.49
CA ALA A 27 6.72 -2.86 -1.76
C ALA A 27 5.22 -2.91 -2.08
N ILE A 28 4.36 -3.30 -1.13
CA ILE A 28 2.90 -3.30 -1.29
C ILE A 28 2.40 -1.88 -1.55
N TRP A 29 2.99 -0.88 -0.90
CA TRP A 29 2.64 0.51 -1.11
C TRP A 29 2.97 0.96 -2.54
N LEU A 30 4.19 0.69 -3.02
CA LEU A 30 4.62 1.00 -4.40
C LEU A 30 3.81 0.22 -5.44
N LEU A 31 3.55 -1.07 -5.23
CA LEU A 31 2.73 -1.89 -6.11
C LEU A 31 1.29 -1.39 -6.17
N GLY A 32 0.74 -0.97 -5.03
CA GLY A 32 -0.57 -0.32 -4.97
C GLY A 32 -0.57 0.96 -5.78
N VAL A 33 0.40 1.85 -5.57
CA VAL A 33 0.53 3.12 -6.32
C VAL A 33 0.57 2.87 -7.83
N SER A 34 1.42 1.94 -8.28
CA SER A 34 1.54 1.57 -9.69
C SER A 34 0.26 0.94 -10.24
N SER A 35 -0.41 0.08 -9.47
CA SER A 35 -1.66 -0.58 -9.85
C SER A 35 -2.81 0.43 -10.01
N TRP A 36 -2.94 1.39 -9.09
CA TRP A 36 -3.92 2.46 -9.17
C TRP A 36 -3.67 3.36 -10.39
N LEU A 37 -2.42 3.79 -10.62
CA LEU A 37 -2.03 4.58 -11.79
C LEU A 37 -2.35 3.83 -13.09
N PHE A 38 -1.98 2.56 -13.17
CA PHE A 38 -2.23 1.73 -14.34
C PHE A 38 -3.72 1.53 -14.58
N GLY A 39 -4.51 1.19 -13.54
CA GLY A 39 -5.95 0.96 -13.66
C GLY A 39 -6.75 2.22 -14.01
N ILE A 40 -6.37 3.37 -13.46
CA ILE A 40 -6.97 4.66 -13.85
C ILE A 40 -6.62 4.98 -15.30
N THR A 41 -5.37 4.77 -15.70
CA THR A 41 -4.90 5.04 -17.07
C THR A 41 -5.57 4.14 -18.09
N ASP A 42 -5.67 2.83 -17.84
CA ASP A 42 -6.34 1.86 -18.70
C ASP A 42 -7.82 2.23 -18.93
N ARG A 43 -8.56 2.48 -17.85
CA ARG A 43 -9.97 2.90 -17.95
C ARG A 43 -10.12 4.25 -18.63
N SER A 44 -9.20 5.20 -18.37
CA SER A 44 -9.23 6.51 -19.02
C SER A 44 -8.98 6.40 -20.53
N ILE A 45 -8.06 5.54 -20.95
CA ILE A 45 -7.75 5.30 -22.36
C ILE A 45 -8.93 4.61 -23.05
N ALA A 46 -9.56 3.63 -22.39
CA ALA A 46 -10.76 2.96 -22.91
C ALA A 46 -11.92 3.96 -23.10
N SER A 47 -12.25 4.77 -22.10
CA SER A 47 -13.31 5.78 -22.19
C SER A 47 -12.98 6.90 -23.18
N PHE A 48 -11.69 7.27 -23.33
CA PHE A 48 -11.26 8.25 -24.33
C PHE A 48 -11.34 7.69 -25.75
N SER A 49 -11.01 6.40 -25.94
CA SER A 49 -11.13 5.71 -27.22
C SER A 49 -12.58 5.55 -27.67
N ASP A 50 -13.53 5.44 -26.74
CA ASP A 50 -14.96 5.38 -27.04
C ASP A 50 -15.56 6.76 -27.41
N GLY A 51 -14.76 7.84 -27.30
CA GLY A 51 -15.14 9.19 -27.75
C GLY A 51 -16.18 9.90 -26.88
N TYR A 52 -16.61 9.29 -25.77
CA TYR A 52 -17.58 9.85 -24.85
C TYR A 52 -17.13 9.63 -23.41
N LEU A 53 -16.59 10.68 -22.78
CA LEU A 53 -16.41 10.69 -21.33
C LEU A 53 -17.78 10.84 -20.68
N SER A 54 -18.41 9.71 -20.38
CA SER A 54 -19.68 9.71 -19.65
C SER A 54 -19.44 10.26 -18.24
N ALA A 55 -20.43 10.97 -17.68
CA ALA A 55 -20.32 11.55 -16.33
C ALA A 55 -20.01 10.49 -15.26
N SER A 56 -20.43 9.24 -15.48
CA SER A 56 -20.08 8.08 -14.65
C SER A 56 -18.58 7.79 -14.61
N ASP A 57 -17.88 7.94 -15.73
CA ASP A 57 -16.45 7.67 -15.80
C ASP A 57 -15.66 8.71 -15.02
N ILE A 58 -16.09 9.98 -15.06
CA ILE A 58 -15.48 11.06 -14.28
C ILE A 58 -15.65 10.81 -12.78
N ILE A 59 -16.85 10.44 -12.32
CA ILE A 59 -17.10 10.13 -10.90
C ILE A 59 -16.25 8.92 -10.47
N GLN A 60 -16.12 7.92 -11.34
CA GLN A 60 -15.34 6.72 -11.07
C GLN A 60 -13.83 7.00 -11.04
N LEU A 61 -13.33 7.80 -11.98
CA LEU A 61 -11.95 8.29 -11.99
C LEU A 61 -11.65 9.11 -10.75
N SER A 62 -12.58 9.99 -10.36
CA SER A 62 -12.43 10.83 -9.18
C SER A 62 -12.41 9.97 -7.92
N THR A 63 -13.32 9.01 -7.78
CA THR A 63 -13.34 8.06 -6.65
C THR A 63 -12.09 7.20 -6.59
N ALA A 64 -11.64 6.66 -7.73
CA ALA A 64 -10.38 5.91 -7.82
C ALA A 64 -9.18 6.79 -7.45
N SER A 65 -9.18 8.05 -7.87
CA SER A 65 -8.15 9.04 -7.51
C SER A 65 -8.18 9.39 -6.02
N PHE A 66 -9.36 9.53 -5.41
CA PHE A 66 -9.52 9.74 -3.97
C PHE A 66 -9.00 8.54 -3.17
N PHE A 67 -9.30 7.32 -3.62
CA PHE A 67 -8.75 6.10 -3.04
C PHE A 67 -7.24 6.02 -3.20
N PHE A 68 -6.71 6.40 -4.36
CA PHE A 68 -5.28 6.50 -4.62
C PHE A 68 -4.59 7.50 -3.68
N VAL A 69 -5.15 8.70 -3.50
CA VAL A 69 -4.62 9.70 -2.56
C VAL A 69 -4.71 9.19 -1.13
N SER A 70 -5.82 8.55 -0.74
CA SER A 70 -5.96 7.91 0.57
C SER A 70 -4.92 6.81 0.79
N TRP A 71 -4.61 6.03 -0.25
CA TRP A 71 -3.56 5.02 -0.26
C TRP A 71 -2.15 5.64 -0.14
N LEU A 72 -1.92 6.79 -0.78
CA LEU A 72 -0.70 7.57 -0.68
C LEU A 72 -0.49 8.09 0.75
N PHE A 73 -1.57 8.56 1.40
CA PHE A 73 -1.57 9.01 2.79
C PHE A 73 -1.35 7.87 3.79
N LEU A 74 -1.76 6.65 3.44
CA LEU A 74 -1.47 5.43 4.21
C LEU A 74 0.00 4.99 4.11
N LYS A 75 0.88 5.82 3.51
CA LYS A 75 2.33 5.61 3.50
C LYS A 75 2.75 5.18 4.90
N PRO A 76 3.47 4.04 5.03
CA PRO A 76 3.89 3.55 6.33
C PRO A 76 4.76 4.63 6.99
N SER A 77 4.15 5.40 7.89
CA SER A 77 4.83 6.34 8.75
C SER A 77 5.91 5.54 9.45
N ARG A 78 7.16 5.99 9.31
CA ARG A 78 8.21 5.47 10.20
C ARG A 78 7.67 5.69 11.60
N ILE A 79 7.65 4.63 12.40
CA ILE A 79 7.57 4.80 13.85
C ILE A 79 8.89 5.48 14.19
N GLU A 80 8.89 6.81 14.11
CA GLU A 80 9.93 7.63 14.66
C GLU A 80 9.77 7.48 16.15
N ASN A 81 10.54 6.55 16.71
CA ASN A 81 10.78 6.54 18.14
C ASN A 81 11.50 7.86 18.42
N GLN A 82 10.71 8.91 18.71
CA GLN A 82 11.19 10.12 19.36
C GLN A 82 11.71 9.68 20.72
N SER A 83 13.01 9.43 20.78
CA SER A 83 13.77 9.33 22.01
C SER A 83 14.39 10.69 22.28
N GLU A 84 13.71 11.52 23.06
CA GLU A 84 14.33 12.47 24.01
C GLU A 84 13.54 12.45 25.31
#